data_AF-A0AAN6IJI1-F1
#
_entry.id   AF-A0AAN6IJI1-F1
#
_cell.length_a   1.000
_cell.length_b   1.000
_cell.length_c   1.000
_cell.angle_alpha   90.00
_cell.angle_beta   90.00
_cell.angle_gamma   90.00
#
_symmetry.space_group_name_H-M   'P 1'
#
loop_
_entity.id
_entity.type
_entity.pdbx_description
1 polymer ?
#
loop_
_entity_poly.entity_id
_entity_poly.type
_entity_poly.pdbx_seq_one_letter_code
_entity_poly.pdbx_strand_id
1 'polypeptide(L)'
;QAVTYHTRMIGRELCTVYLDAQGSRARCDALARHLYSLLFGWLVEKINTTLSCDASVYSSHIGLLDLPGFQSDKRNRFEQFVFNYASERVHHFINHHVFDVGREEYAAEGVEHILNSVSHRDNTGCLDLFMKTGTGLLFIMDRFTKASKKDKGRSAKTGAEGDAQLIGQFNDAHPDKGGDAWYLRAKRASEFGVRHFARRVNYSIEQFADCNTDYLGVDFYTLIRGVSVSDAPATANPFVARMFDDRMLVVEGHPRLASAIINAQQTVMPLRAPYTSQPRAPKKRKITCVVSQYQRALTQLISSLDETLPWFVHCIAPNDQQEARVWDKEFVQRQLAAGGISDIARAKNAEFTASLLHGDLTSRYKVAIKKYVRTKEKTSAVERCQALRRAMGWDD
;
A
#
# COMPACT_ATOMS: atom_id res chain seq x y z
N GLN A 1 -28.85 -21.16 -12.12
CA GLN A 1 -27.99 -22.22 -12.69
C GLN A 1 -26.51 -21.89 -12.58
N ALA A 2 -26.00 -20.74 -13.04
CA ALA A 2 -24.57 -20.39 -12.97
C ALA A 2 -23.91 -20.37 -11.55
N VAL A 3 -24.73 -20.35 -10.49
CA VAL A 3 -24.28 -20.43 -9.08
C VAL A 3 -24.12 -21.87 -8.58
N THR A 4 -24.67 -22.87 -9.26
CA THR A 4 -24.65 -24.28 -8.84
C THR A 4 -23.57 -25.11 -9.53
N TYR A 5 -22.82 -24.50 -10.45
CA TYR A 5 -21.69 -25.10 -11.11
C TYR A 5 -20.58 -24.08 -11.31
N HIS A 6 -19.35 -24.56 -11.49
CA HIS A 6 -18.26 -23.72 -11.97
C HIS A 6 -17.45 -24.39 -13.06
N THR A 7 -17.07 -23.60 -14.04
CA THR A 7 -16.22 -24.04 -15.12
C THR A 7 -14.77 -23.79 -14.74
N ARG A 8 -13.92 -24.81 -14.86
CA ARG A 8 -12.47 -24.70 -14.64
C ARG A 8 -11.70 -25.53 -15.66
N MET A 9 -10.46 -25.13 -15.90
CA MET A 9 -9.54 -25.93 -16.70
C MET A 9 -9.00 -27.09 -15.87
N ILE A 10 -9.21 -28.32 -16.34
CA ILE A 10 -8.57 -29.52 -15.79
C ILE A 10 -7.72 -30.11 -16.91
N GLY A 11 -6.39 -30.07 -16.75
CA GLY A 11 -5.50 -30.43 -17.85
C GLY A 11 -5.56 -29.39 -18.97
N ARG A 12 -5.97 -29.83 -20.16
CA ARG A 12 -6.18 -29.00 -21.35
C ARG A 12 -7.65 -28.88 -21.75
N GLU A 13 -8.56 -29.36 -20.90
CA GLU A 13 -9.99 -29.39 -21.16
C GLU A 13 -10.74 -28.49 -20.19
N LEU A 14 -11.84 -27.93 -20.67
CA LEU A 14 -12.74 -27.09 -19.91
C LEU A 14 -13.81 -27.99 -19.27
N CYS A 15 -13.78 -28.13 -17.95
CA CYS A 15 -14.69 -29.01 -17.22
C CYS A 15 -15.65 -28.20 -16.37
N THR A 16 -16.94 -28.58 -16.40
CA THR A 16 -17.95 -28.04 -15.50
C THR A 16 -18.02 -28.91 -14.24
N VAL A 17 -17.81 -28.30 -13.08
CA VAL A 17 -17.87 -28.96 -11.77
C VAL A 17 -19.15 -28.52 -11.07
N TYR A 18 -20.01 -29.47 -10.70
CA TYR A 18 -21.19 -29.19 -9.91
C TYR A 18 -20.83 -29.00 -8.45
N LEU A 19 -21.48 -28.03 -7.82
CA LEU A 19 -21.22 -27.63 -6.44
C LEU A 19 -22.28 -28.18 -5.51
N ASP A 20 -21.87 -28.51 -4.28
CA ASP A 20 -22.80 -28.76 -3.19
C ASP A 20 -23.44 -27.44 -2.70
N ALA A 21 -24.30 -27.54 -1.69
CA ALA A 21 -25.00 -26.37 -1.15
C ALA A 21 -24.02 -25.31 -0.59
N GLN A 22 -22.94 -25.75 0.08
CA GLN A 22 -21.95 -24.86 0.67
C GLN A 22 -21.11 -24.16 -0.39
N GLY A 23 -20.63 -24.88 -1.40
CA GLY A 23 -19.90 -24.34 -2.54
C GLY A 23 -20.75 -23.38 -3.36
N SER A 24 -22.04 -23.71 -3.58
CA SER A 24 -22.97 -22.82 -4.26
C SER A 24 -23.19 -21.52 -3.48
N ARG A 25 -23.28 -21.59 -2.15
CA ARG A 25 -23.40 -20.40 -1.30
C ARG A 25 -22.14 -19.52 -1.35
N ALA A 26 -20.96 -20.13 -1.19
CA ALA A 26 -19.69 -19.42 -1.29
C ALA A 26 -19.52 -18.72 -2.66
N ARG A 27 -20.04 -19.36 -3.72
CA ARG A 27 -20.04 -18.79 -5.07
C ARG A 27 -20.99 -17.60 -5.24
N CYS A 28 -22.15 -17.63 -4.60
CA CYS A 28 -23.04 -16.45 -4.50
C CYS A 28 -22.35 -15.30 -3.76
N ASP A 29 -21.70 -15.59 -2.63
CA ASP A 29 -20.99 -14.57 -1.84
C ASP A 29 -19.81 -13.98 -2.64
N ALA A 30 -19.12 -14.79 -3.45
CA ALA A 30 -18.08 -14.32 -4.36
C ALA A 30 -18.63 -13.41 -5.46
N LEU A 31 -19.77 -13.76 -6.07
CA LEU A 31 -20.44 -12.90 -7.06
C LEU A 31 -20.83 -11.55 -6.45
N ALA A 32 -21.41 -11.54 -5.25
CA ALA A 32 -21.79 -10.31 -4.56
C ALA A 32 -20.57 -9.40 -4.31
N ARG A 33 -19.46 -9.99 -3.85
CA ARG A 33 -18.19 -9.27 -3.63
C ARG A 33 -17.64 -8.65 -4.92
N HIS A 34 -17.65 -9.40 -6.02
CA HIS A 34 -17.19 -8.94 -7.33
C HIS A 34 -18.08 -7.82 -7.89
N LEU A 35 -19.40 -7.96 -7.79
CA LEU A 35 -20.34 -6.89 -8.20
C LEU A 35 -20.12 -5.61 -7.40
N TYR A 36 -19.95 -5.73 -6.08
CA TYR A 36 -19.65 -4.58 -5.22
C TYR A 36 -18.33 -3.91 -5.59
N SER A 37 -17.28 -4.70 -5.81
CA SER A 37 -15.96 -4.18 -6.18
C SER A 37 -15.97 -3.47 -7.54
N LEU A 38 -16.71 -4.00 -8.54
CA LEU A 38 -16.90 -3.35 -9.83
C LEU A 38 -17.71 -2.05 -9.71
N LEU A 39 -18.78 -2.05 -8.90
CA LEU A 39 -19.55 -0.84 -8.61
C LEU A 39 -18.69 0.22 -7.95
N PHE A 40 -17.88 -0.14 -6.95
CA PHE A 40 -16.98 0.78 -6.28
C PHE A 40 -15.95 1.37 -7.25
N GLY A 41 -15.34 0.55 -8.10
CA GLY A 41 -14.43 1.02 -9.15
C GLY A 41 -15.10 2.01 -10.11
N TRP A 42 -16.35 1.73 -10.51
CA TRP A 42 -17.14 2.65 -11.34
C TRP A 42 -17.44 3.98 -10.62
N LEU A 43 -17.78 3.93 -9.32
CA LEU A 43 -18.04 5.13 -8.52
C LEU A 43 -16.79 6.01 -8.43
N VAL A 44 -15.62 5.42 -8.16
CA VAL A 44 -14.34 6.14 -8.11
C VAL A 44 -14.06 6.82 -9.46
N GLU A 45 -14.22 6.11 -10.58
CA GLU A 45 -14.04 6.71 -11.91
C GLU A 45 -15.07 7.83 -12.17
N LYS A 46 -16.32 7.65 -11.74
CA LYS A 46 -17.36 8.66 -11.91
C LYS A 46 -17.05 9.93 -11.10
N ILE A 47 -16.56 9.78 -9.87
CA ILE A 47 -16.09 10.90 -9.04
C ILE A 47 -14.90 11.59 -9.72
N ASN A 48 -13.89 10.83 -10.14
CA ASN A 48 -12.69 11.37 -10.80
C ASN A 48 -13.02 12.11 -12.09
N THR A 49 -13.89 11.56 -12.94
CA THR A 49 -14.31 12.22 -14.19
C THR A 49 -15.09 13.51 -13.96
N THR A 50 -15.77 13.62 -12.82
CA THR A 50 -16.58 14.81 -12.47
C THR A 50 -15.72 15.89 -11.81
N LEU A 51 -14.72 15.49 -11.01
CA LEU A 51 -13.84 16.41 -10.26
C LEU A 51 -12.53 16.75 -10.98
N SER A 52 -12.14 16.01 -12.02
CA SER A 52 -10.87 16.25 -12.72
C SER A 52 -10.88 17.59 -13.46
N CYS A 53 -9.80 18.35 -13.29
CA CYS A 53 -9.49 19.55 -14.07
C CYS A 53 -8.36 19.28 -15.07
N ASP A 54 -8.27 20.09 -16.12
CA ASP A 54 -7.15 20.02 -17.05
C ASP A 54 -5.83 20.37 -16.37
N ALA A 55 -4.78 19.60 -16.69
CA ALA A 55 -3.46 19.76 -16.09
C ALA A 55 -2.80 21.12 -16.39
N SER A 56 -3.31 21.89 -17.35
CA SER A 56 -2.86 23.24 -17.67
C SER A 56 -3.35 24.31 -16.68
N VAL A 57 -4.29 23.97 -15.79
CA VAL A 57 -5.01 24.95 -14.96
C VAL A 57 -4.30 25.21 -13.61
N TYR A 58 -3.41 24.33 -13.14
CA TYR A 58 -2.78 24.45 -11.83
C TYR A 58 -1.29 24.09 -11.84
N SER A 59 -0.50 24.82 -11.05
CA SER A 59 0.95 24.62 -10.91
C SER A 59 1.35 23.84 -9.64
N SER A 60 0.41 23.58 -8.74
CA SER A 60 0.66 22.92 -7.45
C SER A 60 -0.59 22.17 -6.99
N HIS A 61 -0.41 21.16 -6.14
CA HIS A 61 -1.50 20.38 -5.56
C HIS A 61 -1.18 20.06 -4.09
N ILE A 62 -2.22 19.78 -3.30
CA ILE A 62 -2.11 19.29 -1.93
C ILE A 62 -2.69 17.87 -1.91
N GLY A 63 -1.87 16.90 -1.55
CA GLY A 63 -2.29 15.50 -1.38
C GLY A 63 -2.74 15.24 0.05
N LEU A 64 -3.88 14.59 0.21
CA LEU A 64 -4.34 14.06 1.49
C LEU A 64 -4.33 12.54 1.43
N LEU A 65 -3.56 11.89 2.31
CA LEU A 65 -3.50 10.45 2.41
C LEU A 65 -4.25 9.97 3.65
N ASP A 66 -5.31 9.20 3.42
CA ASP A 66 -6.07 8.51 4.46
C ASP A 66 -6.06 7.00 4.14
N LEU A 67 -5.24 6.25 4.87
CA LEU A 67 -5.14 4.80 4.74
C LEU A 67 -5.71 4.12 5.99
N PRO A 68 -6.22 2.89 5.85
CA PRO A 68 -6.49 2.05 7.00
C PRO A 68 -5.26 1.99 7.91
N GLY A 69 -5.45 2.35 9.18
CA GLY A 69 -4.39 2.26 10.18
C GLY A 69 -4.01 0.81 10.49
N PHE A 70 -2.97 0.65 11.30
CA PHE A 70 -2.49 -0.65 11.76
C PHE A 70 -3.59 -1.46 12.46
N GLN A 71 -3.79 -2.71 12.07
CA GLN A 71 -4.83 -3.60 12.58
C GLN A 71 -4.23 -4.78 13.35
N SER A 72 -4.82 -5.11 14.49
CA SER A 72 -4.41 -6.29 15.28
C SER A 72 -5.60 -6.83 16.06
N ASP A 73 -6.38 -7.64 15.37
CA ASP A 73 -7.56 -8.29 15.92
C ASP A 73 -7.21 -9.64 16.53
N LYS A 74 -8.21 -10.28 17.16
CA LYS A 74 -8.08 -11.64 17.71
C LYS A 74 -7.74 -12.68 16.63
N ARG A 75 -8.18 -12.46 15.38
CA ARG A 75 -7.92 -13.34 14.24
C ARG A 75 -7.57 -12.51 13.02
N ASN A 76 -6.28 -12.40 12.73
CA ASN A 76 -5.78 -11.64 11.58
C ASN A 76 -5.66 -12.55 10.36
N ARG A 77 -6.15 -12.09 9.21
CA ARG A 77 -6.16 -12.80 7.93
C ARG A 77 -5.36 -12.03 6.89
N PHE A 78 -5.53 -12.39 5.63
CA PHE A 78 -4.84 -11.80 4.49
C PHE A 78 -5.04 -10.28 4.40
N GLU A 79 -6.24 -9.79 4.71
CA GLU A 79 -6.57 -8.36 4.67
C GLU A 79 -5.75 -7.56 5.68
N GLN A 80 -5.72 -8.00 6.95
CA GLN A 80 -4.90 -7.36 7.99
C GLN A 80 -3.41 -7.42 7.63
N PHE A 81 -2.94 -8.54 7.05
CA PHE A 81 -1.55 -8.68 6.61
C PHE A 81 -1.17 -7.62 5.57
N VAL A 82 -2.03 -7.40 4.58
CA VAL A 82 -1.82 -6.41 3.52
C VAL A 82 -1.92 -4.98 4.07
N PHE A 83 -2.87 -4.68 4.96
CA PHE A 83 -2.98 -3.35 5.60
C PHE A 83 -1.81 -3.03 6.53
N ASN A 84 -1.34 -4.01 7.29
CA ASN A 84 -0.18 -3.82 8.18
C ASN A 84 1.11 -3.64 7.38
N TYR A 85 1.25 -4.30 6.22
CA TYR A 85 2.34 -4.01 5.29
C TYR A 85 2.30 -2.56 4.77
N ALA A 86 1.13 -2.04 4.41
CA ALA A 86 0.99 -0.63 4.03
C ALA A 86 1.36 0.32 5.17
N SER A 87 0.86 0.03 6.38
CA SER A 87 1.19 0.79 7.58
C SER A 87 2.69 0.79 7.86
N GLU A 88 3.37 -0.36 7.68
CA GLU A 88 4.82 -0.48 7.82
C GLU A 88 5.58 0.39 6.82
N ARG A 89 5.12 0.44 5.55
CA ARG A 89 5.72 1.27 4.50
C ARG A 89 5.54 2.76 4.77
N VAL A 90 4.35 3.18 5.21
CA VAL A 90 4.08 4.58 5.57
C VAL A 90 4.86 4.97 6.82
N HIS A 91 4.93 4.11 7.83
CA HIS A 91 5.71 4.37 9.03
C HIS A 91 7.20 4.54 8.71
N HIS A 92 7.74 3.69 7.83
CA HIS A 92 9.11 3.84 7.34
C HIS A 92 9.34 5.17 6.61
N PHE A 93 8.42 5.56 5.73
CA PHE A 93 8.46 6.85 5.05
C PHE A 93 8.47 8.02 6.03
N ILE A 94 7.60 8.00 7.05
CA ILE A 94 7.58 9.02 8.10
C ILE A 94 8.93 9.09 8.83
N ASN A 95 9.46 7.94 9.28
CA ASN A 95 10.74 7.91 9.99
C ASN A 95 11.88 8.43 9.11
N HIS A 96 11.93 8.01 7.84
CA HIS A 96 12.94 8.48 6.91
C HIS A 96 12.89 10.01 6.73
N HIS A 97 11.70 10.57 6.51
CA HIS A 97 11.53 12.02 6.35
C HIS A 97 11.79 12.82 7.62
N VAL A 98 11.52 12.26 8.80
CA VAL A 98 11.73 12.96 10.07
C VAL A 98 13.19 12.89 10.53
N PHE A 99 13.86 11.76 10.34
CA PHE A 99 15.16 11.49 10.96
C PHE A 99 16.32 11.43 9.97
N ASP A 100 16.09 11.10 8.69
CA ASP A 100 17.16 10.87 7.71
C ASP A 100 17.27 11.98 6.68
N VAL A 101 16.14 12.47 6.17
CA VAL A 101 16.11 13.54 5.18
C VAL A 101 16.69 14.81 5.77
N GLY A 102 17.59 15.46 5.02
CA GLY A 102 18.28 16.69 5.44
C GLY A 102 19.58 16.47 6.21
N ARG A 103 19.90 15.25 6.70
CA ARG A 103 21.17 15.03 7.42
C ARG A 103 22.41 15.43 6.62
N GLU A 104 22.41 15.15 5.32
CA GLU A 104 23.51 15.52 4.43
C GLU A 104 23.67 17.05 4.31
N GLU A 105 22.56 17.80 4.32
CA GLU A 105 22.58 19.27 4.31
C GLU A 105 23.17 19.81 5.63
N TYR A 106 22.75 19.25 6.77
CA TYR A 106 23.30 19.65 8.08
C TYR A 106 24.79 19.32 8.19
N ALA A 107 25.23 18.18 7.64
CA ALA A 107 26.65 17.81 7.60
C ALA A 107 27.45 18.75 6.69
N ALA A 108 26.92 19.10 5.51
CA ALA A 108 27.54 20.06 4.60
C ALA A 108 27.67 21.47 5.21
N GLU A 109 26.68 21.88 6.01
CA GLU A 109 26.67 23.17 6.72
C GLU A 109 27.39 23.12 8.09
N GLY A 110 27.93 21.96 8.50
CA GLY A 110 28.70 21.81 9.74
C GLY A 110 27.87 21.83 11.04
N VAL A 111 26.54 21.67 10.93
CA VAL A 111 25.57 21.71 12.05
C VAL A 111 25.02 20.32 12.39
N GLU A 112 25.68 19.24 11.95
CA GLU A 112 25.28 17.85 12.20
C GLU A 112 25.15 17.49 13.69
N HIS A 113 25.91 18.16 14.56
CA HIS A 113 25.93 17.90 16.00
C HIS A 113 24.55 18.10 16.66
N ILE A 114 23.68 18.91 16.05
CA ILE A 114 22.33 19.19 16.50
C ILE A 114 21.41 17.96 16.30
N LEU A 115 21.65 17.20 15.23
CA LEU A 115 20.87 16.01 14.88
C LEU A 115 21.30 14.75 15.66
N ASN A 116 22.49 14.74 16.24
CA ASN A 116 23.10 13.57 16.88
C ASN A 116 22.45 13.14 18.21
N SER A 117 21.36 13.78 18.64
CA SER A 117 20.70 13.51 19.92
C SER A 117 19.55 12.49 19.86
N VAL A 118 19.08 12.07 18.67
CA VAL A 118 17.87 11.24 18.55
C VAL A 118 18.04 10.10 17.54
N SER A 119 18.10 8.86 18.05
CA SER A 119 17.98 7.65 17.23
C SER A 119 16.53 7.19 17.15
N HIS A 120 16.06 6.79 15.97
CA HIS A 120 14.76 6.16 15.79
C HIS A 120 14.88 4.63 15.63
N ARG A 121 13.78 3.91 15.81
CA ARG A 121 13.72 2.47 15.57
C ARG A 121 13.58 2.21 14.07
N ASP A 122 14.63 1.74 13.44
CA ASP A 122 14.59 1.33 12.03
C ASP A 122 13.75 0.06 11.85
N ASN A 123 12.82 0.11 10.88
CA ASN A 123 11.96 -1.00 10.48
C ASN A 123 12.29 -1.55 9.08
N THR A 124 13.43 -1.17 8.49
CA THR A 124 13.92 -1.67 7.20
C THR A 124 13.95 -3.20 7.16
N GLY A 125 14.41 -3.86 8.23
CA GLY A 125 14.42 -5.32 8.29
C GLY A 125 13.02 -5.96 8.25
N CYS A 126 11.99 -5.28 8.76
CA CYS A 126 10.60 -5.75 8.62
C CYS A 126 10.11 -5.59 7.18
N LEU A 127 10.50 -4.51 6.50
CA LEU A 127 10.15 -4.29 5.10
C LEU A 127 10.87 -5.27 4.16
N ASP A 128 12.10 -5.64 4.48
CA ASP A 128 12.83 -6.71 3.79
C ASP A 128 12.12 -8.05 3.94
N LEU A 129 11.60 -8.39 5.12
CA LEU A 129 10.78 -9.57 5.31
C LEU A 129 9.58 -9.59 4.34
N PHE A 130 8.94 -8.45 4.08
CA PHE A 130 7.84 -8.39 3.10
C PHE A 130 8.35 -8.46 1.64
N MET A 131 9.35 -7.65 1.29
CA MET A 131 9.61 -7.28 -0.11
C MET A 131 10.89 -7.86 -0.71
N LYS A 132 11.81 -8.39 0.11
CA LYS A 132 13.12 -8.85 -0.38
C LYS A 132 12.96 -9.87 -1.50
N THR A 133 13.62 -9.63 -2.61
CA THR A 133 13.57 -10.56 -3.75
C THR A 133 14.13 -11.91 -3.34
N GLY A 134 13.43 -13.00 -3.69
CA GLY A 134 13.84 -14.36 -3.36
C GLY A 134 13.26 -14.89 -2.05
N THR A 135 13.41 -14.15 -0.95
CA THR A 135 13.03 -14.60 0.40
C THR A 135 11.83 -13.88 1.01
N GLY A 136 11.43 -12.71 0.50
CA GLY A 136 10.34 -11.93 1.08
C GLY A 136 8.97 -12.59 0.92
N LEU A 137 8.10 -12.39 1.90
CA LEU A 137 6.78 -13.02 1.97
C LEU A 137 5.94 -12.75 0.71
N LEU A 138 5.92 -11.49 0.22
CA LEU A 138 5.15 -11.13 -0.99
C LEU A 138 5.71 -11.81 -2.24
N PHE A 139 7.04 -11.96 -2.32
CA PHE A 139 7.71 -12.66 -3.42
C PHE A 139 7.37 -14.15 -3.42
N ILE A 140 7.41 -14.79 -2.24
CA ILE A 140 7.07 -16.20 -2.08
C ILE A 140 5.60 -16.43 -2.47
N MET A 141 4.68 -15.58 -2.05
CA MET A 141 3.26 -15.66 -2.42
C MET A 141 3.03 -15.55 -3.93
N ASP A 142 3.69 -14.59 -4.59
CA ASP A 142 3.60 -14.41 -6.04
C ASP A 142 4.19 -15.62 -6.79
N ARG A 143 5.34 -16.15 -6.34
CA ARG A 143 5.96 -17.36 -6.89
C ARG A 143 5.06 -18.58 -6.73
N PHE A 144 4.50 -18.79 -5.54
CA PHE A 144 3.59 -19.90 -5.24
C PHE A 144 2.36 -19.86 -6.15
N THR A 145 1.77 -18.68 -6.30
CA THR A 145 0.59 -18.48 -7.14
C THR A 145 0.90 -18.75 -8.61
N LYS A 146 2.04 -18.26 -9.12
CA LYS A 146 2.49 -18.51 -10.50
C LYS A 146 2.82 -19.98 -10.76
N ALA A 147 3.42 -20.68 -9.79
CA ALA A 147 3.70 -22.11 -9.90
C ALA A 147 2.39 -22.92 -10.00
N SER A 148 1.41 -22.60 -9.16
CA SER A 148 0.08 -23.22 -9.19
C SER A 148 -0.66 -23.02 -10.52
N LYS A 149 -0.43 -21.91 -11.23
CA LYS A 149 -0.96 -21.70 -12.60
C LYS A 149 -0.27 -22.56 -13.66
N LYS A 150 1.00 -22.92 -13.48
CA LYS A 150 1.79 -23.70 -14.44
C LYS A 150 1.54 -25.19 -14.31
N ASP A 151 1.30 -25.69 -13.10
CA ASP A 151 0.88 -27.07 -12.84
C ASP A 151 -0.58 -27.30 -13.25
N LYS A 152 -0.85 -27.23 -14.57
CA LYS A 152 -2.15 -27.53 -15.19
C LYS A 152 -2.44 -29.04 -15.22
N GLY A 153 -2.25 -29.76 -14.11
CA GLY A 153 -2.50 -31.20 -14.06
C GLY A 153 -2.47 -31.78 -12.65
N ARG A 154 -3.62 -32.26 -12.17
CA ARG A 154 -3.86 -33.16 -11.01
C ARG A 154 -3.31 -32.77 -9.61
N SER A 155 -2.36 -31.84 -9.47
CA SER A 155 -1.68 -31.49 -8.21
C SER A 155 -1.63 -29.99 -7.90
N ALA A 156 -2.51 -29.17 -8.49
CA ALA A 156 -2.64 -27.77 -8.09
C ALA A 156 -3.21 -27.71 -6.67
N LYS A 157 -2.33 -27.57 -5.68
CA LYS A 157 -2.68 -27.48 -4.26
C LYS A 157 -3.39 -26.15 -4.03
N THR A 158 -4.71 -26.24 -3.87
CA THR A 158 -5.64 -25.12 -3.70
C THR A 158 -6.33 -25.24 -2.36
N GLY A 159 -6.92 -24.15 -1.86
CA GLY A 159 -7.51 -24.12 -0.52
C GLY A 159 -6.50 -24.52 0.56
N ALA A 160 -6.95 -25.31 1.53
CA ALA A 160 -6.18 -25.64 2.74
C ALA A 160 -4.82 -26.32 2.47
N GLU A 161 -4.72 -27.18 1.45
CA GLU A 161 -3.43 -27.81 1.08
C GLU A 161 -2.45 -26.81 0.48
N GLY A 162 -2.97 -25.84 -0.29
CA GLY A 162 -2.16 -24.76 -0.85
C GLY A 162 -1.63 -23.84 0.26
N ASP A 163 -2.50 -23.48 1.20
CA ASP A 163 -2.14 -22.65 2.35
C ASP A 163 -1.09 -23.35 3.24
N ALA A 164 -1.24 -24.65 3.49
CA ALA A 164 -0.27 -25.44 4.26
C ALA A 164 1.11 -25.51 3.58
N GLN A 165 1.16 -25.57 2.24
CA GLN A 165 2.41 -25.49 1.52
C GLN A 165 3.00 -24.07 1.53
N LEU A 166 2.16 -23.04 1.43
CA LEU A 166 2.60 -21.65 1.43
C LEU A 166 3.29 -21.27 2.75
N ILE A 167 2.69 -21.63 3.89
CA ILE A 167 3.32 -21.42 5.20
C ILE A 167 4.59 -22.27 5.38
N GLY A 168 4.64 -23.45 4.77
CA GLY A 168 5.87 -24.25 4.68
C GLY A 168 7.00 -23.47 4.01
N GLN A 169 6.73 -22.87 2.84
CA GLN A 169 7.72 -22.05 2.13
C GLN A 169 8.14 -20.79 2.89
N PHE A 170 7.23 -20.16 3.65
CA PHE A 170 7.60 -19.06 4.54
C PHE A 170 8.56 -19.52 5.64
N ASN A 171 8.25 -20.63 6.31
CA ASN A 171 9.09 -21.18 7.37
C ASN A 171 10.47 -21.64 6.86
N ASP A 172 10.52 -22.21 5.66
CA ASP A 172 11.77 -22.65 5.02
C ASP A 172 12.66 -21.45 4.63
N ALA A 173 12.04 -20.34 4.21
CA ALA A 173 12.76 -19.11 3.88
C ALA A 173 13.26 -18.33 5.11
N HIS A 174 12.58 -18.47 6.26
CA HIS A 174 12.87 -17.73 7.48
C HIS A 174 13.02 -18.67 8.70
N PRO A 175 14.17 -19.37 8.85
CA PRO A 175 14.38 -20.32 9.92
C PRO A 175 14.59 -19.68 11.31
N ASP A 176 14.13 -20.37 12.36
CA ASP A 176 14.13 -19.91 13.78
C ASP A 176 15.53 -19.62 14.37
N LYS A 177 16.59 -20.19 13.79
CA LYS A 177 17.95 -20.08 14.32
C LYS A 177 18.68 -18.87 13.71
N GLY A 178 18.41 -17.69 14.28
CA GLY A 178 19.27 -16.51 14.14
C GLY A 178 19.16 -15.69 12.84
N GLY A 179 18.17 -15.95 11.97
CA GLY A 179 18.10 -15.30 10.65
C GLY A 179 17.25 -14.04 10.55
N ASP A 180 16.04 -14.02 11.11
CA ASP A 180 15.10 -12.90 10.93
C ASP A 180 14.38 -12.55 12.23
N ALA A 181 14.78 -11.45 12.87
CA ALA A 181 14.12 -10.95 14.10
C ALA A 181 12.65 -10.57 13.88
N TRP A 182 12.23 -10.43 12.62
CA TRP A 182 10.95 -9.90 12.20
C TRP A 182 9.91 -10.99 11.88
N TYR A 183 10.35 -12.18 11.47
CA TYR A 183 9.49 -13.33 11.24
C TYR A 183 9.38 -14.18 12.51
N LEU A 184 8.17 -14.59 12.86
CA LEU A 184 7.90 -15.41 14.03
C LEU A 184 7.20 -16.68 13.58
N ARG A 185 7.91 -17.81 13.61
CA ARG A 185 7.26 -19.10 13.37
C ARG A 185 6.25 -19.37 14.48
N ALA A 186 5.00 -19.62 14.13
CA ALA A 186 4.01 -19.98 15.13
C ALA A 186 4.15 -21.44 15.55
N LYS A 187 3.72 -21.74 16.79
CA LYS A 187 3.63 -23.13 17.28
C LYS A 187 2.58 -23.94 16.54
N ARG A 188 1.55 -23.27 15.99
CA ARG A 188 0.49 -23.88 15.20
C ARG A 188 0.89 -23.89 13.74
N ALA A 189 0.71 -25.01 13.06
CA ALA A 189 1.07 -25.16 11.65
C ALA A 189 0.27 -24.26 10.68
N SER A 190 -0.83 -23.67 11.13
CA SER A 190 -1.73 -22.81 10.34
C SER A 190 -1.58 -21.31 10.62
N GLU A 191 -0.55 -20.91 11.36
CA GLU A 191 -0.32 -19.52 11.75
C GLU A 191 1.14 -19.14 11.54
N PHE A 192 1.38 -17.86 11.24
CA PHE A 192 2.71 -17.26 11.26
C PHE A 192 2.62 -15.88 11.88
N GLY A 193 3.71 -15.37 12.43
CA GLY A 193 3.76 -14.06 13.06
C GLY A 193 4.74 -13.12 12.38
N VAL A 194 4.42 -11.83 12.43
CA VAL A 194 5.30 -10.75 12.02
C VAL A 194 5.44 -9.76 13.17
N ARG A 195 6.66 -9.32 13.43
CA ARG A 195 6.95 -8.21 14.34
C ARG A 195 6.85 -6.91 13.54
N HIS A 196 5.76 -6.18 13.68
CA HIS A 196 5.61 -4.86 13.07
C HIS A 196 6.20 -3.77 13.97
N PHE A 197 6.33 -2.56 13.45
CA PHE A 197 6.76 -1.39 14.24
C PHE A 197 5.91 -1.22 15.51
N ALA A 198 4.59 -1.41 15.40
CA ALA A 198 3.65 -1.21 16.49
C ALA A 198 3.61 -2.37 17.49
N ARG A 199 3.48 -3.61 17.00
CA ARG A 199 3.42 -4.82 17.83
C ARG A 199 3.62 -6.10 17.02
N ARG A 200 3.73 -7.23 17.70
CA ARG A 200 3.72 -8.57 17.09
C ARG A 200 2.29 -8.93 16.71
N VAL A 201 2.08 -9.44 15.50
CA VAL A 201 0.78 -9.88 14.98
C VAL A 201 0.91 -11.29 14.46
N ASN A 202 -0.02 -12.17 14.86
CA ASN A 202 -0.15 -13.51 14.32
C ASN A 202 -1.26 -13.54 13.28
N TYR A 203 -0.94 -14.09 12.12
CA TYR A 203 -1.83 -14.26 10.97
C TYR A 203 -2.17 -15.73 10.78
N SER A 204 -3.44 -16.00 10.52
CA SER A 204 -3.90 -17.32 10.07
C SER A 204 -3.66 -17.45 8.57
N ILE A 205 -3.01 -18.52 8.11
CA ILE A 205 -2.71 -18.72 6.68
C ILE A 205 -3.96 -19.08 5.84
N GLU A 206 -5.10 -19.32 6.47
CA GLU A 206 -6.33 -19.71 5.80
C GLU A 206 -6.73 -18.71 4.71
N GLN A 207 -6.98 -19.24 3.51
CA GLN A 207 -7.36 -18.51 2.29
C GLN A 207 -6.30 -17.56 1.73
N PHE A 208 -5.05 -17.58 2.20
CA PHE A 208 -3.99 -16.71 1.67
C PHE A 208 -3.73 -16.97 0.17
N ALA A 209 -3.68 -18.23 -0.25
CA ALA A 209 -3.45 -18.58 -1.65
C ALA A 209 -4.59 -18.08 -2.55
N ASP A 210 -5.84 -18.31 -2.13
CA ASP A 210 -7.02 -17.95 -2.89
C ASP A 210 -7.21 -16.43 -2.97
N CYS A 211 -7.12 -15.73 -1.83
CA CYS A 211 -7.20 -14.27 -1.76
C CYS A 211 -6.11 -13.58 -2.58
N ASN A 212 -4.93 -14.20 -2.73
CA ASN A 212 -3.87 -13.63 -3.55
C ASN A 212 -4.10 -13.77 -5.07
N THR A 213 -4.96 -14.69 -5.50
CA THR A 213 -5.34 -14.82 -6.92
C THR A 213 -6.47 -13.88 -7.32
N ASP A 214 -7.51 -13.80 -6.47
CA ASP A 214 -8.71 -12.99 -6.66
C ASP A 214 -9.35 -13.11 -8.06
N TYR A 215 -9.61 -14.34 -8.48
CA TYR A 215 -10.28 -14.58 -9.76
C TYR A 215 -11.78 -14.33 -9.69
N LEU A 216 -12.28 -13.64 -10.71
CA LEU A 216 -13.69 -13.61 -11.07
C LEU A 216 -14.06 -14.95 -11.72
N GLY A 217 -15.16 -15.54 -11.27
CA GLY A 217 -15.73 -16.72 -11.89
C GLY A 217 -16.12 -16.44 -13.35
N VAL A 218 -15.48 -17.13 -14.30
CA VAL A 218 -15.70 -16.90 -15.74
C VAL A 218 -17.16 -17.08 -16.13
N ASP A 219 -17.86 -18.03 -15.51
CA ASP A 219 -19.28 -18.27 -15.77
C ASP A 219 -20.13 -17.02 -15.51
N PHE A 220 -19.77 -16.20 -14.52
CA PHE A 220 -20.46 -14.94 -14.22
C PHE A 220 -20.13 -13.86 -15.25
N TYR A 221 -18.88 -13.80 -15.71
CA TYR A 221 -18.50 -12.92 -16.79
C TYR A 221 -19.28 -13.24 -18.07
N THR A 222 -19.31 -14.51 -18.46
CA THR A 222 -20.06 -15.05 -19.59
C THR A 222 -21.56 -14.79 -19.46
N LEU A 223 -22.14 -15.01 -18.28
CA LEU A 223 -23.56 -14.75 -18.02
C LEU A 223 -23.92 -13.28 -18.19
N ILE A 224 -23.09 -12.37 -17.69
CA ILE A 224 -23.41 -10.93 -17.68
C ILE A 224 -23.13 -10.30 -19.04
N ARG A 225 -22.02 -10.68 -19.70
CA ARG A 225 -21.65 -10.12 -21.01
C ARG A 225 -22.39 -10.78 -22.18
N GLY A 226 -22.88 -12.00 -21.99
CA GLY A 226 -23.36 -12.86 -23.07
C GLY A 226 -22.21 -13.37 -23.95
N VAL A 227 -22.39 -14.55 -24.55
CA VAL A 227 -21.39 -15.18 -25.45
C VAL A 227 -21.92 -15.31 -26.88
N SER A 228 -23.23 -15.12 -27.10
CA SER A 228 -23.84 -14.96 -28.42
C SER A 228 -25.30 -14.48 -28.32
N VAL A 229 -25.86 -14.01 -29.43
CA VAL A 229 -27.23 -13.44 -29.55
C VAL A 229 -28.34 -14.48 -29.33
N SER A 230 -28.05 -15.78 -29.44
CA SER A 230 -29.07 -16.86 -29.37
C SER A 230 -29.14 -17.65 -28.06
N ASP A 231 -28.02 -17.91 -27.37
CA ASP A 231 -27.98 -18.97 -26.33
C ASP A 231 -27.89 -18.44 -24.88
N ALA A 232 -27.44 -17.20 -24.70
CA ALA A 232 -27.44 -16.50 -23.41
C ALA A 232 -27.37 -14.98 -23.67
N PRO A 233 -28.50 -14.28 -23.74
CA PRO A 233 -28.49 -12.83 -23.94
C PRO A 233 -27.76 -12.16 -22.77
N ALA A 234 -26.97 -11.14 -23.09
CA ALA A 234 -26.34 -10.29 -22.09
C ALA A 234 -27.38 -9.73 -21.11
N THR A 235 -26.94 -9.26 -19.95
CA THR A 235 -27.84 -8.61 -19.00
C THR A 235 -28.65 -7.51 -19.67
N ALA A 236 -29.97 -7.52 -19.45
CA ALA A 236 -30.87 -6.50 -19.99
C ALA A 236 -30.61 -5.12 -19.37
N ASN A 237 -29.88 -5.04 -18.24
CA ASN A 237 -29.52 -3.79 -17.61
C ASN A 237 -28.22 -3.24 -18.23
N PRO A 238 -28.27 -2.12 -18.99
CA PRO A 238 -27.09 -1.56 -19.66
C PRO A 238 -26.00 -1.10 -18.69
N PHE A 239 -26.37 -0.71 -17.47
CA PHE A 239 -25.41 -0.30 -16.44
C PHE A 239 -24.59 -1.50 -15.96
N VAL A 240 -25.25 -2.63 -15.67
CA VAL A 240 -24.57 -3.86 -15.27
C VAL A 240 -23.70 -4.40 -16.40
N ALA A 241 -24.16 -4.33 -17.65
CA ALA A 241 -23.36 -4.71 -18.82
C ALA A 241 -22.06 -3.89 -18.91
N ARG A 242 -22.14 -2.57 -18.69
CA ARG A 242 -20.98 -1.66 -18.72
C ARG A 242 -19.97 -1.92 -17.61
N MET A 243 -20.37 -2.47 -16.46
CA MET A 243 -19.43 -2.82 -15.39
C MET A 243 -18.48 -3.96 -15.76
N PHE A 244 -18.89 -4.82 -16.69
CA PHE A 244 -18.12 -5.98 -17.15
C PHE A 244 -17.40 -5.73 -18.47
N ASP A 245 -17.17 -4.45 -18.82
CA ASP A 245 -16.44 -4.06 -20.02
C ASP A 245 -14.93 -4.37 -19.91
N ASP A 246 -14.27 -4.54 -21.05
CA ASP A 246 -12.86 -4.93 -21.17
C ASP A 246 -11.88 -3.90 -20.56
N ARG A 247 -12.39 -2.70 -20.22
CA ARG A 247 -11.63 -1.65 -19.53
C ARG A 247 -11.48 -1.92 -18.03
N MET A 248 -12.48 -2.54 -17.41
CA MET A 248 -12.54 -2.81 -15.96
C MET A 248 -12.03 -4.20 -15.59
N LEU A 249 -11.94 -5.11 -16.57
CA LEU A 249 -11.57 -6.50 -16.37
C LEU A 249 -10.37 -6.90 -17.24
N VAL A 250 -9.47 -7.70 -16.68
CA VAL A 250 -8.44 -8.42 -17.44
C VAL A 250 -8.90 -9.87 -17.59
N VAL A 251 -9.10 -10.30 -18.83
CA VAL A 251 -9.47 -11.67 -19.15
C VAL A 251 -8.29 -12.42 -19.78
N GLU A 252 -8.13 -13.68 -19.40
CA GLU A 252 -7.16 -14.60 -19.99
C GLU A 252 -7.91 -15.66 -20.80
N GLY A 253 -7.70 -15.66 -22.12
CA GLY A 253 -8.35 -16.57 -23.05
C GLY A 253 -7.70 -17.96 -23.11
N HIS A 254 -8.43 -18.92 -23.67
CA HIS A 254 -7.94 -20.29 -23.85
C HIS A 254 -6.95 -20.38 -25.02
N PRO A 255 -5.79 -21.04 -24.86
CA PRO A 255 -4.74 -21.09 -25.89
C PRO A 255 -5.18 -21.69 -27.23
N ARG A 256 -6.25 -22.48 -27.25
CA ARG A 256 -6.74 -23.20 -28.45
C ARG A 256 -8.19 -22.87 -28.83
N LEU A 257 -8.94 -22.18 -27.95
CA LEU A 257 -10.37 -21.90 -28.16
C LEU A 257 -10.53 -20.39 -28.08
N ALA A 258 -10.63 -19.73 -29.23
CA ALA A 258 -10.58 -18.27 -29.34
C ALA A 258 -11.71 -17.55 -28.55
N SER A 259 -12.84 -18.22 -28.34
CA SER A 259 -14.01 -17.68 -27.62
C SER A 259 -14.07 -18.05 -26.13
N ALA A 260 -13.21 -18.96 -25.64
CA ALA A 260 -13.27 -19.46 -24.27
C ALA A 260 -12.36 -18.63 -23.35
N ILE A 261 -12.91 -18.15 -22.24
CA ILE A 261 -12.18 -17.42 -21.20
C ILE A 261 -11.83 -18.40 -20.09
N ILE A 262 -10.61 -18.33 -19.54
CA ILE A 262 -10.14 -19.20 -18.46
C ILE A 262 -10.15 -18.48 -17.12
N ASN A 263 -9.69 -17.23 -17.10
CA ASN A 263 -9.62 -16.41 -15.89
C ASN A 263 -10.10 -15.01 -16.20
N ALA A 264 -10.71 -14.36 -15.22
CA ALA A 264 -11.00 -12.94 -15.24
C ALA A 264 -10.58 -12.32 -13.90
N GLN A 265 -10.10 -11.08 -13.91
CA GLN A 265 -9.72 -10.35 -12.69
C GLN A 265 -10.05 -8.86 -12.88
N GLN A 266 -10.51 -8.20 -11.82
CA GLN A 266 -10.72 -6.75 -11.87
C GLN A 266 -9.41 -5.99 -12.01
N THR A 267 -9.43 -4.93 -12.82
CA THR A 267 -8.30 -4.01 -12.93
C THR A 267 -8.31 -3.08 -11.72
N VAL A 268 -7.26 -3.11 -10.91
CA VAL A 268 -7.10 -2.20 -9.76
C VAL A 268 -6.42 -0.88 -10.15
N MET A 269 -5.96 -0.76 -11.40
CA MET A 269 -5.33 0.46 -11.91
C MET A 269 -6.41 1.47 -12.34
N PRO A 270 -6.27 2.76 -11.97
CA PRO A 270 -7.15 3.79 -12.47
C PRO A 270 -7.14 3.79 -14.01
N LEU A 271 -8.30 4.09 -14.61
CA LEU A 271 -8.44 4.13 -16.07
C LEU A 271 -7.66 5.30 -16.68
N ARG A 272 -7.37 6.33 -15.86
CA ARG A 272 -6.49 7.44 -16.22
C ARG A 272 -5.13 7.30 -15.56
N ALA A 273 -4.12 7.79 -16.27
CA ALA A 273 -2.80 7.95 -15.72
C ALA A 273 -2.83 9.01 -14.60
N PRO A 274 -2.16 8.78 -13.45
CA PRO A 274 -1.94 9.83 -12.46
C PRO A 274 -1.26 11.04 -13.10
N TYR A 275 -1.56 12.25 -12.61
CA TYR A 275 -0.96 13.49 -13.10
C TYR A 275 0.57 13.50 -12.96
N THR A 276 1.13 12.78 -11.97
CA THR A 276 2.57 12.62 -11.75
C THR A 276 3.25 11.70 -12.77
N SER A 277 2.48 10.93 -13.54
CA SER A 277 3.05 9.87 -14.39
C SER A 277 3.28 10.34 -15.82
N GLN A 278 4.48 10.11 -16.34
CA GLN A 278 4.77 10.36 -17.75
C GLN A 278 3.98 9.41 -18.66
N PRO A 279 3.51 9.90 -19.84
CA PRO A 279 2.78 9.06 -20.80
C PRO A 279 3.67 7.91 -21.28
N ARG A 280 3.31 6.68 -20.90
CA ARG A 280 3.94 5.45 -21.39
C ARG A 280 2.98 4.71 -22.32
N ALA A 281 3.55 4.07 -23.36
CA ALA A 281 2.79 3.25 -24.28
C ALA A 281 1.98 2.17 -23.53
N PRO A 282 0.70 1.94 -23.88
CA PRO A 282 -0.15 0.99 -23.19
C PRO A 282 0.38 -0.43 -23.37
N LYS A 283 0.93 -1.02 -22.30
CA LYS A 283 1.27 -2.45 -22.28
C LYS A 283 -0.01 -3.26 -22.09
N LYS A 284 -0.11 -4.40 -22.79
CA LYS A 284 -1.21 -5.37 -22.57
C LYS A 284 -1.28 -5.73 -21.09
N ARG A 285 -2.44 -5.49 -20.47
CA ARG A 285 -2.72 -5.83 -19.08
C ARG A 285 -2.67 -7.36 -18.92
N LYS A 286 -2.01 -7.82 -17.86
CA LYS A 286 -1.91 -9.24 -17.50
C LYS A 286 -2.44 -9.42 -16.09
N ILE A 287 -3.06 -10.57 -15.85
CA ILE A 287 -3.47 -10.99 -14.52
C ILE A 287 -2.23 -11.08 -13.63
N THR A 288 -2.30 -10.44 -12.46
CA THR A 288 -1.22 -10.40 -11.48
C THR A 288 -1.77 -10.68 -10.08
N CYS A 289 -0.95 -11.24 -9.21
CA CYS A 289 -1.34 -11.52 -7.83
C CYS A 289 -1.71 -10.23 -7.09
N VAL A 290 -2.66 -10.30 -6.17
CA VAL A 290 -3.15 -9.15 -5.38
C VAL A 290 -1.99 -8.48 -4.64
N VAL A 291 -1.11 -9.26 -4.01
CA VAL A 291 0.08 -8.71 -3.33
C VAL A 291 0.99 -7.94 -4.26
N SER A 292 1.16 -8.38 -5.51
CA SER A 292 1.99 -7.67 -6.50
C SER A 292 1.34 -6.38 -6.98
N GLN A 293 0.01 -6.37 -7.13
CA GLN A 293 -0.73 -5.15 -7.46
C GLN A 293 -0.63 -4.14 -6.34
N TYR A 294 -0.83 -4.60 -5.10
CA TYR A 294 -0.77 -3.77 -3.90
C TYR A 294 0.63 -3.21 -3.65
N GLN A 295 1.66 -4.06 -3.77
CA GLN A 295 3.07 -3.63 -3.69
C GLN A 295 3.38 -2.54 -4.72
N ARG A 296 2.96 -2.72 -5.98
CA ARG A 296 3.17 -1.71 -7.03
C ARG A 296 2.45 -0.39 -6.72
N ALA A 297 1.19 -0.46 -6.28
CA ALA A 297 0.40 0.72 -5.95
C ALA A 297 1.02 1.50 -4.78
N LEU A 298 1.45 0.80 -3.73
CA LEU A 298 2.14 1.44 -2.60
C LEU A 298 3.49 2.03 -2.99
N THR A 299 4.29 1.34 -3.80
CA THR A 299 5.55 1.93 -4.29
C THR A 299 5.29 3.22 -5.08
N GLN A 300 4.30 3.23 -5.96
CA GLN A 300 3.92 4.43 -6.72
C GLN A 300 3.43 5.56 -5.81
N LEU A 301 2.64 5.23 -4.78
CA LEU A 301 2.19 6.19 -3.79
C LEU A 301 3.36 6.81 -3.03
N ILE A 302 4.25 5.99 -2.45
CA ILE A 302 5.41 6.47 -1.70
C ILE A 302 6.32 7.33 -2.58
N SER A 303 6.62 6.90 -3.81
CA SER A 303 7.40 7.72 -4.74
C SER A 303 6.74 9.05 -5.07
N SER A 304 5.41 9.09 -5.16
CA SER A 304 4.69 10.36 -5.40
C SER A 304 4.72 11.27 -4.16
N LEU A 305 4.77 10.70 -2.95
CA LEU A 305 4.91 11.47 -1.71
C LEU A 305 6.32 12.02 -1.53
N ASP A 306 7.36 11.28 -1.94
CA ASP A 306 8.76 11.73 -1.89
C ASP A 306 9.00 12.99 -2.74
N GLU A 307 8.17 13.23 -3.76
CA GLU A 307 8.21 14.44 -4.61
C GLU A 307 7.48 15.65 -3.97
N THR A 308 6.94 15.51 -2.76
CA THR A 308 6.14 16.55 -2.09
C THR A 308 6.77 17.01 -0.78
N LEU A 309 6.30 18.14 -0.24
CA LEU A 309 6.60 18.53 1.14
C LEU A 309 5.62 17.82 2.08
N PRO A 310 6.07 16.85 2.91
CA PRO A 310 5.17 16.06 3.72
C PRO A 310 4.76 16.79 5.01
N TRP A 311 3.49 16.62 5.38
CA TRP A 311 2.94 17.06 6.68
C TRP A 311 2.31 15.85 7.36
N PHE A 312 2.76 15.54 8.58
CA PHE A 312 2.33 14.35 9.31
C PHE A 312 1.33 14.69 10.39
N VAL A 313 0.19 13.99 10.40
CA VAL A 313 -0.83 14.08 11.45
C VAL A 313 -0.92 12.73 12.15
N HIS A 314 -0.58 12.68 13.44
CA HIS A 314 -0.69 11.47 14.26
C HIS A 314 -2.00 11.47 15.04
N CYS A 315 -2.93 10.60 14.65
CA CYS A 315 -4.19 10.39 15.34
C CYS A 315 -4.01 9.41 16.51
N ILE A 316 -4.44 9.80 17.72
CA ILE A 316 -4.36 8.98 18.93
C ILE A 316 -5.76 8.70 19.46
N ALA A 317 -6.09 7.42 19.59
CA ALA A 317 -7.34 7.01 20.23
C ALA A 317 -7.19 7.10 21.76
N PRO A 318 -8.13 7.75 22.48
CA PRO A 318 -8.01 7.93 23.93
C PRO A 318 -8.29 6.64 24.73
N ASN A 319 -9.03 5.69 24.14
CA ASN A 319 -9.38 4.39 24.70
C ASN A 319 -9.81 3.43 23.57
N ASP A 320 -9.97 2.14 23.89
CA ASP A 320 -10.40 1.10 22.94
C ASP A 320 -11.89 0.76 23.00
N GLN A 321 -12.64 1.34 23.96
CA GLN A 321 -14.10 1.20 24.09
C GLN A 321 -14.89 2.17 23.19
N GLN A 322 -14.21 3.10 22.52
CA GLN A 322 -14.82 4.18 21.73
C GLN A 322 -15.69 5.12 22.58
N GLU A 323 -15.38 5.25 23.87
CA GLU A 323 -16.14 6.08 24.80
C GLU A 323 -15.59 7.52 24.84
N ALA A 324 -16.50 8.50 24.80
CA ALA A 324 -16.11 9.89 24.95
C ALA A 324 -15.61 10.16 26.38
N ARG A 325 -14.58 11.01 26.52
CA ARG A 325 -14.02 11.47 27.80
C ARG A 325 -13.40 10.40 28.70
N VAL A 326 -13.18 9.19 28.18
CA VAL A 326 -12.42 8.14 28.87
C VAL A 326 -10.97 8.17 28.37
N TRP A 327 -10.01 8.28 29.30
CA TRP A 327 -8.59 8.30 29.00
C TRP A 327 -7.90 7.06 29.59
N ASP A 328 -7.54 6.13 28.72
CA ASP A 328 -6.72 4.98 29.09
C ASP A 328 -5.24 5.33 28.88
N LYS A 329 -4.54 5.59 29.99
CA LYS A 329 -3.13 5.95 30.00
C LYS A 329 -2.26 4.86 29.36
N GLU A 330 -2.49 3.59 29.65
CA GLU A 330 -1.66 2.50 29.13
C GLU A 330 -1.90 2.27 27.65
N PHE A 331 -3.15 2.42 27.19
CA PHE A 331 -3.49 2.36 25.77
C PHE A 331 -2.88 3.51 24.97
N VAL A 332 -2.97 4.73 25.47
CA VAL A 332 -2.35 5.89 24.83
C VAL A 332 -0.83 5.76 24.83
N GLN A 333 -0.20 5.40 25.95
CA GLN A 333 1.25 5.22 26.02
C GLN A 333 1.78 4.17 25.02
N ARG A 334 1.04 3.07 24.82
CA ARG A 334 1.37 2.07 23.80
C ARG A 334 1.33 2.65 22.38
N GLN A 335 0.36 3.50 22.06
CA GLN A 335 0.29 4.17 20.75
C GLN A 335 1.43 5.16 20.56
N LEU A 336 1.75 5.98 21.57
CA LEU A 336 2.85 6.94 21.51
C LEU A 336 4.20 6.23 21.31
N ALA A 337 4.43 5.13 22.04
CA ALA A 337 5.64 4.32 21.91
C ALA A 337 5.71 3.59 20.56
N ALA A 338 4.60 3.03 20.07
CA ALA A 338 4.52 2.39 18.76
C ALA A 338 4.80 3.38 17.62
N GLY A 339 4.22 4.57 17.67
CA GLY A 339 4.40 5.60 16.64
C GLY A 339 5.73 6.34 16.73
N GLY A 340 6.57 6.10 17.76
CA GLY A 340 7.82 6.83 17.95
C GLY A 340 7.63 8.32 18.26
N ILE A 341 6.46 8.73 18.75
CA ILE A 341 6.08 10.16 18.85
C ILE A 341 7.00 10.92 19.80
N SER A 342 7.45 10.29 20.89
CA SER A 342 8.42 10.90 21.81
C SER A 342 9.79 11.15 21.15
N ASP A 343 10.18 10.31 20.20
CA ASP A 343 11.45 10.46 19.47
C ASP A 343 11.30 11.54 18.41
N ILE A 344 10.17 11.55 17.70
CA ILE A 344 9.81 12.59 16.73
C ILE A 344 9.78 13.96 17.41
N ALA A 345 9.15 14.08 18.58
CA ALA A 345 9.08 15.34 19.33
C ALA A 345 10.48 15.84 19.72
N ARG A 346 11.39 14.94 20.12
CA ARG A 346 12.78 15.30 20.42
C ARG A 346 13.53 15.76 19.18
N ALA A 347 13.37 15.07 18.06
CA ALA A 347 13.97 15.46 16.78
C ALA A 347 13.46 16.84 16.33
N LYS A 348 12.15 17.06 16.37
CA LYS A 348 11.53 18.33 15.98
C LYS A 348 11.90 19.50 16.88
N ASN A 349 12.25 19.26 18.15
CA ASN A 349 12.72 20.31 19.06
C ASN A 349 14.15 20.78 18.73
N ALA A 350 14.95 19.97 18.02
CA ALA A 350 16.29 20.31 17.58
C ALA A 350 16.36 20.72 16.10
N GLU A 351 15.28 20.53 15.34
CA GLU A 351 15.26 20.77 13.89
C GLU A 351 15.23 22.27 13.56
N PHE A 352 16.07 22.68 12.60
CA PHE A 352 15.91 23.96 11.92
C PHE A 352 14.80 23.88 10.89
N THR A 353 13.73 24.63 11.14
CA THR A 353 12.52 24.63 10.29
C THR A 353 12.64 25.48 9.02
N ALA A 354 13.68 26.31 8.92
CA ALA A 354 13.91 27.18 7.78
C ALA A 354 15.40 27.31 7.48
N SER A 355 15.77 26.96 6.25
CA SER A 355 17.08 27.23 5.66
C SER A 355 16.90 28.32 4.60
N LEU A 356 17.69 29.40 4.69
CA LEU A 356 17.65 30.52 3.75
C LEU A 356 19.07 30.92 3.40
N LEU A 357 19.33 31.09 2.10
CA LEU A 357 20.58 31.67 1.66
C LEU A 357 20.72 33.09 2.26
N HIS A 358 21.95 33.47 2.62
CA HIS A 358 22.25 34.79 3.18
C HIS A 358 21.68 35.95 2.33
N GLY A 359 21.76 35.83 1.00
CA GLY A 359 21.19 36.79 0.06
C GLY A 359 19.65 36.87 0.16
N ASP A 360 18.98 35.73 0.23
CA ASP A 360 17.52 35.64 0.30
C ASP A 360 17.00 36.17 1.63
N LEU A 361 17.66 35.85 2.76
CA LEU A 361 17.31 36.38 4.07
C LEU A 361 17.42 37.91 4.09
N THR A 362 18.54 38.45 3.59
CA THR A 362 18.78 39.90 3.57
C THR A 362 17.87 40.64 2.61
N SER A 363 17.47 40.01 1.50
CA SER A 363 16.52 40.57 0.53
C SER A 363 15.09 40.53 1.08
N ARG A 364 14.63 39.36 1.52
CA ARG A 364 13.26 39.11 2.02
C ARG A 364 12.94 39.93 3.26
N TYR A 365 13.89 40.02 4.21
CA TYR A 365 13.69 40.73 5.48
C TYR A 365 14.35 42.11 5.54
N LYS A 366 14.72 42.69 4.39
CA LYS A 366 15.45 43.96 4.27
C LYS A 366 14.89 45.08 5.16
N VAL A 367 13.57 45.22 5.22
CA VAL A 367 12.89 46.27 6.00
C VAL A 367 13.06 46.05 7.51
N ALA A 368 12.98 44.81 7.97
CA ALA A 368 13.17 44.46 9.37
C ALA A 368 14.64 44.60 9.80
N ILE A 369 15.56 44.10 8.97
CA ILE A 369 17.00 44.11 9.24
C ILE A 369 17.55 45.54 9.39
N LYS A 370 17.07 46.49 8.58
CA LYS A 370 17.48 47.91 8.65
C LYS A 370 17.26 48.56 10.01
N LYS A 371 16.35 48.05 10.85
CA LYS A 371 16.11 48.56 12.20
C LYS A 371 17.22 48.19 13.18
N TYR A 372 17.85 47.05 12.96
CA TYR A 372 18.85 46.46 13.87
C TYR A 372 20.28 46.66 13.35
N VAL A 373 20.46 46.66 12.03
CA VAL A 373 21.78 46.74 11.40
C VAL A 373 21.85 47.96 10.48
N ARG A 374 22.63 48.96 10.87
CA ARG A 374 22.97 50.12 10.02
C ARG A 374 24.14 49.78 9.09
N THR A 375 23.86 49.08 7.99
CA THR A 375 24.89 48.69 7.01
C THR A 375 25.12 49.74 5.92
N LYS A 376 26.39 50.03 5.62
CA LYS A 376 26.83 50.73 4.39
C LYS A 376 26.57 49.83 3.16
N GLU A 377 26.23 50.42 2.01
CA GLU A 377 25.76 49.70 0.80
C GLU A 377 26.67 48.57 0.28
N LYS A 378 27.97 48.60 0.59
CA LYS A 378 28.99 47.63 0.11
C LYS A 378 29.21 46.38 0.99
N THR A 379 28.49 46.22 2.09
CA THR A 379 28.64 45.03 2.97
C THR A 379 28.10 43.76 2.34
N SER A 380 28.79 42.63 2.53
CA SER A 380 28.38 41.33 2.00
C SER A 380 27.12 40.79 2.71
N ALA A 381 26.39 39.89 2.07
CA ALA A 381 25.19 39.30 2.66
C ALA A 381 25.50 38.51 3.96
N VAL A 382 26.67 37.86 4.01
CA VAL A 382 27.15 37.12 5.19
C VAL A 382 27.39 38.07 6.36
N GLU A 383 28.10 39.18 6.14
CA GLU A 383 28.37 40.19 7.18
C GLU A 383 27.08 40.77 7.76
N ARG A 384 26.07 40.99 6.90
CA ARG A 384 24.75 41.48 7.32
C ARG A 384 24.03 40.48 8.21
N CYS A 385 24.08 39.19 7.88
CA CYS A 385 23.48 38.13 8.69
C CYS A 385 24.21 37.98 10.04
N GLN A 386 25.55 38.05 10.06
CA GLN A 386 26.33 38.02 11.30
C GLN A 386 26.08 39.23 12.20
N ALA A 387 25.92 40.42 11.62
CA ALA A 387 25.56 41.63 12.36
C ALA A 387 24.14 41.54 12.92
N LEU A 388 23.20 40.97 12.15
CA LEU A 388 21.84 40.70 12.61
C LEU A 388 21.83 39.71 13.77
N ARG A 389 22.55 38.58 13.65
CA ARG A 389 22.71 37.59 14.72
C ARG A 389 23.18 38.23 16.02
N ARG A 390 24.24 39.05 15.95
CA ARG A 390 24.79 39.78 17.11
C ARG A 390 23.80 40.79 17.69
N ALA A 391 23.08 41.53 16.85
CA ALA A 391 22.11 42.51 17.29
C ALA A 391 20.87 41.89 17.96
N MET A 392 20.48 40.69 17.51
CA MET A 392 19.34 39.95 18.04
C MET A 392 19.69 39.06 19.24
N GLY A 393 20.99 38.85 19.52
CA GLY A 393 21.44 37.92 20.56
C GLY A 393 21.03 36.48 20.26
N TRP A 394 21.14 36.05 18.99
CA TRP A 394 20.83 34.67 18.61
C TRP A 394 22.04 33.76 18.86
N ASP A 395 21.79 32.74 19.67
CA ASP A 395 22.68 31.62 19.94
C ASP A 395 22.66 30.65 18.74
N ASP A 396 23.63 29.73 18.68
CA ASP A 396 23.62 28.64 17.68
C ASP A 396 22.58 27.56 18.01
#